data_AF-A0A848Z9W7-F1
#
_entry.id   AF-A0A848Z9W7-F1
#
_cell.length_a   1.000
_cell.length_b   1.000
_cell.length_c   1.000
_cell.angle_alpha   90.00
_cell.angle_beta   90.00
_cell.angle_gamma   90.00
#
_symmetry.space_group_name_H-M   'P 1'
#
loop_
_entity.id
_entity.type
_entity.pdbx_description
1 polymer ?
#
loop_
_entity_poly.entity_id
_entity_poly.type
_entity_poly.pdbx_seq_one_letter_code
_entity_poly.pdbx_strand_id
1 'polypeptide(L)' 'MDPQDLEPRHRPQPPKNLDVMSIGELEDYVAGLQAEIERARAMIASKQDHRSSAEQLFKS' A
#
# COMPACT_ATOMS: atom_id res chain seq x y z
N MET A 1 20.90 15.24 22.97
CA MET A 1 20.13 14.25 22.19
C MET A 1 20.28 12.93 22.91
N ASP A 2 19.22 12.46 23.57
CA ASP A 2 19.23 11.14 24.19
C ASP A 2 19.18 10.06 23.10
N PRO A 3 19.93 8.95 23.23
CA PRO A 3 19.95 7.88 22.22
C PRO A 3 18.56 7.28 21.93
N GLN A 4 17.64 7.35 22.90
CA GLN A 4 16.24 6.94 22.75
C GLN A 4 15.45 7.79 21.74
N ASP A 5 15.90 9.03 21.48
CA ASP A 5 15.26 9.96 20.56
C ASP A 5 15.69 9.73 19.09
N LEU A 6 16.66 8.84 18.89
CA LEU A 6 17.18 8.42 17.59
C LEU A 6 16.64 7.04 17.15
N GLU A 7 15.85 6.38 18.00
CA GLU A 7 15.23 5.11 17.64
C GLU A 7 14.11 5.35 16.60
N PRO A 8 14.00 4.49 15.56
CA PRO A 8 12.88 4.54 14.63
C PRO A 8 11.54 4.42 15.39
N ARG A 9 10.82 5.54 15.48
CA ARG A 9 9.53 5.63 16.19
C ARG A 9 8.43 4.76 15.57
N HIS A 10 8.62 4.32 14.33
CA HIS A 10 7.70 3.47 13.58
C HIS A 10 8.32 2.10 13.33
N ARG A 11 8.09 1.16 14.25
CA ARG A 11 8.32 -0.26 13.97
C ARG A 11 7.19 -0.75 13.05
N PRO A 12 7.49 -1.52 11.98
CA PRO A 12 6.45 -2.11 11.17
C PRO A 12 5.56 -2.99 12.06
N GLN A 13 4.24 -2.85 11.93
CA GLN A 13 3.33 -3.73 12.65
C GLN A 13 3.51 -5.15 12.12
N PRO A 14 3.55 -6.17 13.01
CA PRO A 14 3.61 -7.55 12.58
C PRO A 14 2.37 -7.88 11.74
N PRO A 15 2.47 -8.83 10.78
CA PRO A 15 1.31 -9.34 10.08
C PRO A 15 0.23 -9.83 11.04
N LYS A 16 -1.03 -9.73 10.64
CA LYS A 16 -2.14 -10.29 11.43
C LYS A 16 -1.94 -11.80 11.61
N ASN A 17 -2.22 -12.31 12.80
CA ASN A 17 -2.26 -13.74 13.03
C ASN A 17 -3.52 -14.32 12.36
N LEU A 18 -3.34 -15.14 11.33
CA LEU A 18 -4.44 -15.72 10.58
C LEU A 18 -4.98 -17.01 11.20
N ASP A 19 -4.20 -17.68 12.07
CA ASP A 19 -4.58 -18.97 12.67
C ASP A 19 -5.78 -18.85 13.62
N VAL A 20 -6.07 -17.65 14.12
CA VAL A 20 -7.17 -17.37 15.04
C VAL A 20 -8.45 -16.92 14.33
N MET A 21 -8.40 -16.74 13.01
CA MET A 21 -9.54 -16.29 12.21
C MET A 21 -10.36 -17.48 11.72
N SER A 22 -11.68 -17.34 11.74
CA SER A 22 -12.61 -18.24 11.07
C SER A 22 -12.52 -18.10 9.54
N ILE A 23 -13.10 -19.06 8.80
CA ILE A 23 -13.14 -19.02 7.33
C ILE A 23 -13.78 -17.72 6.83
N GLY A 24 -14.92 -17.30 7.41
CA GLY A 24 -15.58 -16.05 6.99
C GLY A 24 -14.72 -14.81 7.25
N GLU A 25 -14.02 -14.75 8.38
CA GLU A 25 -13.09 -13.66 8.68
C GLU A 25 -11.90 -13.62 7.71
N LEU A 26 -11.42 -14.78 7.26
CA LEU A 26 -10.38 -14.87 6.24
C LEU A 26 -10.89 -14.42 4.87
N GLU A 27 -12.12 -14.78 4.50
CA GLU A 27 -12.76 -14.32 3.25
C GLU A 27 -12.91 -12.80 3.24
N ASP A 28 -13.42 -12.20 4.31
CA ASP A 28 -13.55 -10.76 4.46
C ASP A 28 -12.19 -10.05 4.45
N TYR A 29 -11.18 -10.64 5.11
CA TYR A 29 -9.82 -10.11 5.12
C TYR A 29 -9.21 -10.10 3.72
N VAL A 30 -9.38 -11.18 2.96
CA VAL A 30 -8.93 -11.28 1.56
C VAL A 30 -9.64 -10.25 0.68
N ALA A 31 -10.97 -10.12 0.81
CA ALA A 31 -11.73 -9.14 0.05
C ALA A 31 -11.24 -7.71 0.29
N GLY A 32 -10.96 -7.35 1.56
CA GLY A 32 -10.40 -6.05 1.91
C GLY A 32 -9.02 -5.79 1.30
N LEU A 33 -8.13 -6.79 1.32
CA LEU A 33 -6.81 -6.69 0.69
C LEU A 33 -6.90 -6.55 -0.83
N GLN A 34 -7.80 -7.29 -1.49
CA GLN A 34 -8.00 -7.20 -2.93
C GLN A 34 -8.50 -5.81 -3.34
N ALA A 35 -9.45 -5.24 -2.59
CA ALA A 35 -9.91 -3.87 -2.82
C ALA A 35 -8.78 -2.83 -2.69
N GLU A 36 -7.86 -3.00 -1.74
CA GLU A 36 -6.69 -2.13 -1.61
C GLU A 36 -5.71 -2.30 -2.78
N ILE A 37 -5.50 -3.53 -3.27
CA ILE A 37 -4.68 -3.78 -4.46
C ILE A 37 -5.27 -3.06 -5.67
N GLU A 38 -6.59 -3.13 -5.86
CA GLU A 38 -7.28 -2.42 -6.95
C GLU A 38 -7.12 -0.91 -6.85
N ARG A 39 -7.30 -0.32 -5.65
CA ARG A 39 -7.05 1.10 -5.41
C ARG A 39 -5.62 1.50 -5.75
N ALA A 40 -4.63 0.73 -5.30
CA ALA A 40 -3.23 0.99 -5.58
C ALA A 40 -2.92 0.92 -7.08
N ARG A 41 -3.47 -0.07 -7.79
CA ARG A 41 -3.34 -0.19 -9.26
C ARG A 41 -3.95 0.99 -9.99
N ALA A 42 -5.14 1.46 -9.59
CA ALA A 42 -5.76 2.64 -10.19
C ALA A 42 -4.89 3.90 -10.01
N MET A 43 -4.30 4.08 -8.83
CA MET A 43 -3.38 5.20 -8.56
C MET A 43 -2.09 5.12 -9.37
N ILE A 44 -1.55 3.91 -9.56
CA ILE A 44 -0.37 3.70 -10.41
C ILE A 44 -0.69 4.07 -11.86
N ALA A 45 -1.82 3.61 -12.39
CA ALA A 45 -2.25 3.93 -13.75
C ALA A 45 -2.38 5.45 -13.95
N SER A 46 -3.08 6.14 -13.05
CA SER A 46 -3.21 7.61 -13.09
C SER A 46 -1.85 8.33 -13.08
N LYS A 47 -0.89 7.86 -12.28
CA LYS A 47 0.46 8.45 -12.25
C LYS A 47 1.26 8.18 -13.52
N GLN A 48 1.07 7.01 -14.15
CA GLN A 48 1.71 6.67 -15.42
C GLN A 48 1.17 7.51 -16.57
N ASP A 49 -0.15 7.73 -16.62
CA ASP A 49 -0.78 8.59 -17.63
C ASP A 49 -0.22 10.01 -17.54
N HIS A 50 -0.15 10.59 -16.34
CA HIS A 50 0.44 11.91 -16.13
C HIS A 50 1.91 11.99 -16.59
N ARG A 51 2.69 10.93 -16.36
CA ARG A 51 4.08 10.86 -16.83
C ARG A 51 4.15 10.83 -18.35
N SER A 52 3.32 10.01 -19.00
CA SER A 52 3.28 9.90 -20.45
C SER A 52 2.89 11.22 -21.12
N SER A 53 1.89 11.93 -20.57
CA SER A 53 1.50 13.25 -21.08
C SER A 53 2.61 14.30 -20.93
N ALA A 54 3.34 14.28 -19.80
CA ALA A 54 4.48 15.17 -19.60
C ALA A 54 5.61 14.87 -20.59
N GLU A 55 5.96 13.59 -20.79
CA GLU A 55 7.00 13.18 -21.74
C GLU A 55 6.69 13.55 -23.20
N GLN A 56 5.41 13.58 -23.58
CA GLN A 56 4.98 14.03 -24.91
C GLN A 56 5.09 15.56 -25.07
N LEU A 57 4.76 16.33 -24.02
CA LEU A 57 4.88 17.79 -24.02
C LEU A 57 6.35 18.25 -24.12
N PHE A 58 7.29 17.54 -23.49
CA PHE A 58 8.72 17.87 -23.53
C PHE A 58 9.48 17.33 -24.75
N LYS A 59 8.84 16.51 -25.60
CA LYS A 59 9.38 16.06 -26.90
C LYS A 59 8.91 16.92 -28.09
N SER A 60 8.11 17.96 -27.82
CA SER A 60 7.63 18.93 -28.80
C SER A 60 8.59 20.10 -28.96
#